data_AF-A0A4U5PM91-F1
#
_entry.id   AF-A0A4U5PM91-F1
#
_cell.length_a   1.000
_cell.length_b   1.000
_cell.length_c   1.000
_cell.angle_alpha   90.00
_cell.angle_beta   90.00
_cell.angle_gamma   90.00
#
_symmetry.space_group_name_H-M   'P 1'
#
loop_
_entity.id
_entity.type
_entity.pdbx_description
1 polymer ?
#
loop_
_entity_poly.entity_id
_entity_poly.type
_entity_poly.pdbx_seq_one_letter_code
_entity_poly.pdbx_strand_id
1 'polypeptide(L)'
;MEFGSTNKRGIFRHAVFTDYGILYLCIAADNETRIQVYIPTHQIDIPKLCHFLCSFYGVFLLATNDGKQQSHRLPLPPITTSPFSPTYSTTTSPSVPRSPNRMENPTSPGSRWKKGRLLGRGSFGDVYLGLNSESGEMCTMKEVTLFSDDAKSKESAQQLGQEIMILSRLRHPNIVQYYGSETVEDKLYIYLEYVSGGSIYKLLQEYGQFDEIAIRSCTQQILSGLAYLHAKNTVHRDIKGANILVDPTGRVKLADFGMAKHISGQSCPLSFRGSPYWMAPEVIKNSNGCNLAVDIWSLGCTVLEMATTKPPWSQYEGVPAMFKIGNSKELPEIPDHLSNDGKDFVQQCLQRNPLHRPTAAQLLDHPFVKNVAFMERPFVSIEPSEELPPFMNSGR
;
A
#
# COMPACT_ATOMS: atom_id res chain seq x y z
N MET A 1 -22.12 24.48 19.59
CA MET A 1 -22.79 24.44 18.26
C MET A 1 -22.83 23.01 17.77
N GLU A 2 -23.97 22.56 17.25
CA GLU A 2 -24.19 21.20 16.77
C GLU A 2 -24.56 21.25 15.28
N PHE A 3 -23.83 20.51 14.45
CA PHE A 3 -24.09 20.46 13.01
C PHE A 3 -24.22 19.01 12.55
N GLY A 4 -25.31 18.70 11.85
CA GLY A 4 -25.59 17.39 11.30
C GLY A 4 -25.90 17.47 9.80
N SER A 5 -25.38 16.51 9.04
CA SER A 5 -25.78 16.26 7.64
C SER A 5 -25.99 14.77 7.45
N THR A 6 -27.09 14.40 6.81
CA THR A 6 -27.37 13.03 6.38
C THR A 6 -27.05 12.90 4.89
N ASN A 7 -26.29 11.87 4.52
CA ASN A 7 -26.19 11.43 3.13
C ASN A 7 -26.90 10.07 2.98
N LYS A 8 -27.31 9.71 1.76
CA LYS A 8 -28.16 8.57 1.34
C LYS A 8 -27.68 7.15 1.75
N ARG A 9 -26.73 7.03 2.67
CA ARG A 9 -26.27 5.77 3.30
C ARG A 9 -26.41 5.73 4.83
N GLY A 10 -27.13 6.67 5.46
CA GLY A 10 -27.41 6.59 6.90
C GLY A 10 -26.21 6.81 7.82
N ILE A 11 -25.11 7.37 7.31
CA ILE A 11 -23.93 7.72 8.12
C ILE A 11 -24.24 9.03 8.87
N PHE A 12 -24.50 8.94 10.16
CA PHE A 12 -24.57 10.11 11.06
C PHE A 12 -23.16 10.64 11.31
N ARG A 13 -22.92 11.91 10.97
CA ARG A 13 -21.68 12.62 11.28
C ARG A 13 -22.03 13.82 12.14
N HIS A 14 -21.71 13.74 13.44
CA HIS A 14 -21.85 14.87 14.37
C HIS A 14 -20.47 15.42 14.69
N ALA A 15 -20.34 16.75 14.56
CA ALA A 15 -19.27 17.51 15.17
C ALA A 15 -19.87 18.35 16.29
N VAL A 16 -19.44 18.11 17.53
CA VAL A 16 -19.88 18.90 18.70
C VAL A 16 -18.71 19.77 19.16
N PHE A 17 -18.98 21.07 19.28
CA PHE A 17 -18.06 22.03 19.89
C PHE A 17 -18.57 22.40 21.28
N THR A 18 -17.76 22.14 22.30
CA THR A 18 -17.99 22.58 23.69
C THR A 18 -17.23 23.87 23.98
N ASP A 19 -17.69 24.65 24.96
CA ASP A 19 -17.08 25.93 25.38
C ASP A 19 -15.62 25.79 25.87
N TYR A 20 -15.17 24.56 26.14
CA TYR A 20 -13.78 24.23 26.53
C TYR A 20 -12.86 23.87 25.35
N GLY A 21 -13.31 24.03 24.10
CA GLY A 21 -12.43 23.79 22.95
C GLY A 21 -12.09 22.31 22.72
N ILE A 22 -13.10 21.45 22.76
CA ILE A 22 -12.94 20.02 22.46
C ILE A 22 -13.77 19.72 21.23
N LEU A 23 -13.12 19.22 20.17
CA LEU A 23 -13.82 18.72 18.98
C LEU A 23 -14.14 17.25 19.19
N TYR A 24 -15.43 16.91 19.12
CA TYR A 24 -15.89 15.53 19.04
C TYR A 24 -16.22 15.21 17.59
N LEU A 25 -15.47 14.31 16.95
CA LEU A 25 -15.83 13.77 15.64
C LEU A 25 -16.38 12.35 15.83
N CYS A 26 -17.70 12.18 15.64
CA CYS A 26 -18.33 10.87 15.68
C CYS A 26 -18.49 10.37 14.23
N ILE A 27 -17.73 9.33 13.87
CA ILE A 27 -17.84 8.65 12.56
C ILE A 27 -18.50 7.30 12.82
N ALA A 28 -19.77 7.15 12.46
CA ALA A 28 -20.41 5.85 12.44
C ALA A 28 -20.06 5.12 11.14
N ALA A 29 -19.34 4.00 11.22
CA ALA A 29 -19.13 3.12 10.07
C ALA A 29 -20.32 2.14 9.89
N ASP A 30 -21.03 1.85 10.98
CA ASP A 30 -22.18 0.95 11.11
C ASP A 30 -22.82 1.15 12.51
N ASN A 31 -24.00 0.55 12.76
CA ASN A 31 -24.82 0.78 13.96
C ASN A 31 -24.14 0.40 15.30
N GLU A 32 -22.99 -0.28 15.28
CA GLU A 32 -22.30 -0.78 16.47
C GLU A 32 -20.93 -0.13 16.72
N THR A 33 -20.33 0.55 15.74
CA THR A 33 -18.98 1.13 15.90
C THR A 33 -19.03 2.66 15.94
N ARG A 34 -18.85 3.24 17.13
CA ARG A 34 -18.65 4.68 17.32
C ARG A 34 -17.18 4.96 17.59
N ILE A 35 -16.49 5.58 16.63
CA ILE A 35 -15.15 6.12 16.85
C ILE A 35 -15.30 7.55 17.36
N GLN A 36 -14.80 7.83 18.57
CA GLN A 36 -14.74 9.15 19.17
C GLN A 36 -13.28 9.63 19.14
N VAL A 37 -13.01 10.66 18.34
CA VAL A 37 -11.68 11.30 18.31
C VAL A 37 -11.74 12.57 19.14
N TYR A 38 -10.88 12.66 20.15
CA TYR A 38 -10.72 13.83 21.01
C TYR A 38 -9.54 14.67 20.52
N ILE A 39 -9.76 15.96 20.31
CA ILE A 39 -8.71 16.86 19.87
C ILE A 39 -8.72 18.14 20.73
N PRO A 40 -7.66 18.41 21.52
CA PRO A 40 -7.53 19.65 22.30
C PRO A 40 -7.28 20.87 21.38
N THR A 41 -8.08 21.92 21.48
CA THR A 41 -8.01 23.08 20.56
C THR A 41 -6.81 24.01 20.75
N HIS A 42 -6.02 23.87 21.81
CA HIS A 42 -4.86 24.76 22.04
C HIS A 42 -3.74 24.60 21.00
N GLN A 43 -3.81 23.61 20.11
CA GLN A 43 -2.82 23.39 19.04
C GLN A 43 -3.39 23.54 17.61
N ILE A 44 -4.66 23.93 17.44
CA ILE A 44 -5.32 23.79 16.13
C ILE A 44 -6.02 25.07 15.69
N ASP A 45 -5.64 25.49 14.49
CA ASP A 45 -6.33 26.47 13.68
C ASP A 45 -7.65 25.85 13.15
N ILE A 46 -8.75 26.13 13.85
CA ILE A 46 -10.10 25.59 13.61
C ILE A 46 -10.53 25.78 12.14
N PRO A 47 -10.35 26.96 11.50
CA PRO A 47 -10.59 27.15 10.07
C PRO A 47 -9.85 26.15 9.16
N LYS A 48 -8.57 25.84 9.45
CA LYS A 48 -7.80 24.87 8.67
C LYS A 48 -8.27 23.44 8.87
N LEU A 49 -8.66 23.07 10.10
CA LEU A 49 -9.22 21.75 10.37
C LEU A 49 -10.59 21.59 9.70
N CYS A 50 -11.44 22.60 9.71
CA CYS A 50 -12.72 22.61 9.01
C CYS A 50 -12.54 22.48 7.49
N HIS A 51 -11.61 23.23 6.90
CA HIS A 51 -11.29 23.11 5.47
C HIS A 51 -10.73 21.71 5.11
N PHE A 52 -9.90 21.15 5.99
CA PHE A 52 -9.37 19.78 5.86
C PHE A 52 -10.50 18.74 5.92
N LEU A 53 -11.41 18.82 6.90
CA LEU A 53 -12.55 17.91 7.02
C LEU A 53 -13.54 18.04 5.84
N CYS A 54 -13.81 19.26 5.35
CA CYS A 54 -14.62 19.50 4.15
C CYS A 54 -14.02 18.82 2.91
N SER A 55 -12.70 18.97 2.72
CA SER A 55 -11.99 18.46 1.53
C SER A 55 -11.88 16.93 1.50
N PHE A 56 -11.83 16.29 2.67
CA PHE A 56 -11.65 14.83 2.78
C PHE A 56 -12.96 14.05 2.86
N TYR A 57 -14.03 14.64 3.39
CA TYR A 57 -15.25 13.92 3.71
C TYR A 57 -16.51 14.44 3.01
N GLY A 58 -16.42 15.51 2.21
CA GLY A 58 -17.55 16.09 1.48
C GLY A 58 -18.62 16.71 2.39
N VAL A 59 -18.21 17.26 3.54
CA VAL A 59 -19.10 17.99 4.46
C VAL A 59 -19.26 19.41 3.93
N PHE A 60 -20.46 19.82 3.51
CA PHE A 60 -20.73 21.23 3.18
C PHE A 60 -21.04 21.99 4.46
N LEU A 61 -20.27 23.05 4.74
CA LEU A 61 -20.59 24.05 5.76
C LEU A 61 -21.63 25.01 5.18
N LEU A 62 -22.89 24.91 5.60
CA LEU A 62 -23.86 25.98 5.40
C LEU A 62 -23.78 26.92 6.61
N ALA A 63 -23.20 28.10 6.41
CA ALA A 63 -23.34 29.21 7.34
C ALA A 63 -24.69 29.87 7.07
N THR A 64 -25.65 29.75 7.99
CA THR A 64 -26.85 30.58 7.98
C THR A 64 -26.77 31.59 9.11
N ASN A 65 -26.65 32.86 8.75
CA ASN A 65 -26.90 33.99 9.64
C ASN A 65 -28.41 34.10 9.92
N ASP A 66 -28.71 34.36 11.19
CA ASP A 66 -29.94 34.92 11.77
C ASP A 66 -31.29 34.24 11.54
N GLY A 67 -31.78 33.65 12.63
CA GLY A 67 -33.00 34.07 13.32
C GLY A 67 -34.28 34.29 12.50
N LYS A 68 -35.16 33.29 12.52
CA LYS A 68 -36.57 33.42 12.96
C LYS A 68 -37.26 32.05 12.97
N GLN A 69 -37.98 31.79 14.06
CA GLN A 69 -38.89 30.65 14.19
C GLN A 69 -40.00 30.72 13.14
N GLN A 70 -40.32 29.59 12.49
CA GLN A 70 -41.70 29.23 12.18
C GLN A 70 -41.83 27.73 11.90
N SER A 71 -42.73 27.11 12.66
CA SER A 71 -43.15 25.72 12.59
C SER A 71 -44.20 25.51 11.50
N HIS A 72 -44.02 24.51 10.64
CA HIS A 72 -45.12 23.89 9.90
C HIS A 72 -44.98 22.36 9.87
N ARG A 73 -46.00 21.67 10.41
CA ARG A 73 -46.27 20.23 10.27
C ARG A 73 -46.90 19.93 8.91
N LEU A 74 -46.74 18.70 8.41
CA LEU A 74 -47.71 17.84 7.69
C LEU A 74 -46.98 16.53 7.23
N PRO A 75 -47.65 15.44 6.78
CA PRO A 75 -48.36 14.43 7.57
C PRO A 75 -47.78 12.99 7.38
N LEU A 76 -48.16 12.06 8.27
CA LEU A 76 -47.84 10.62 8.21
C LEU A 76 -48.87 9.83 7.35
N PRO A 77 -48.47 8.76 6.65
CA PRO A 77 -49.39 7.73 6.16
C PRO A 77 -49.47 6.50 7.10
N PRO A 78 -50.52 5.66 6.96
CA PRO A 78 -51.08 4.86 8.07
C PRO A 78 -50.49 3.45 8.24
N ILE A 79 -50.71 2.93 9.46
CA ILE A 79 -50.36 1.59 9.96
C ILE A 79 -51.54 0.63 9.73
N THR A 80 -51.25 -0.65 9.45
CA THR A 80 -52.18 -1.80 9.60
C THR A 80 -51.35 -3.06 9.93
N THR A 81 -51.13 -3.40 11.21
CA THR A 81 -51.71 -4.53 12.01
C THR A 81 -51.57 -5.94 11.36
N SER A 82 -50.58 -6.78 11.73
CA SER A 82 -50.53 -7.79 12.84
C SER A 82 -50.92 -9.23 12.39
N PRO A 83 -50.69 -10.34 13.17
CA PRO A 83 -49.51 -10.83 13.91
C PRO A 83 -49.22 -12.36 13.68
N PHE A 84 -48.29 -12.94 14.47
CA PHE A 84 -48.09 -14.36 14.87
C PHE A 84 -46.77 -15.07 14.47
N SER A 85 -46.01 -15.45 15.50
CA SER A 85 -44.93 -16.48 15.52
C SER A 85 -45.53 -17.89 15.78
N PRO A 86 -44.78 -19.01 15.65
CA PRO A 86 -43.94 -19.45 16.78
C PRO A 86 -42.62 -20.20 16.43
N THR A 87 -41.79 -20.27 17.47
CA THR A 87 -40.54 -21.02 17.72
C THR A 87 -40.71 -22.55 17.72
N TYR A 88 -39.65 -23.35 17.48
CA TYR A 88 -39.20 -24.50 18.32
C TYR A 88 -37.84 -25.07 17.89
N SER A 89 -37.17 -25.75 18.84
CA SER A 89 -35.74 -26.08 18.91
C SER A 89 -35.38 -27.55 18.60
N THR A 90 -34.09 -27.79 18.29
CA THR A 90 -33.20 -28.95 18.63
C THR A 90 -33.62 -30.41 18.37
N THR A 91 -32.79 -31.18 17.63
CA THR A 91 -32.21 -32.48 18.09
C THR A 91 -31.14 -33.10 17.14
N THR A 92 -29.97 -33.43 17.73
CA THR A 92 -29.03 -34.58 17.59
C THR A 92 -28.87 -35.46 16.32
N SER A 93 -27.59 -35.75 16.01
CA SER A 93 -26.92 -36.64 15.02
C SER A 93 -27.21 -38.17 15.14
N PRO A 94 -26.80 -39.09 14.21
CA PRO A 94 -25.39 -39.48 13.94
C PRO A 94 -25.02 -39.95 12.48
N SER A 95 -23.83 -40.54 12.36
CA SER A 95 -22.78 -40.57 11.30
C SER A 95 -22.64 -41.81 10.36
N VAL A 96 -22.07 -41.58 9.14
CA VAL A 96 -21.04 -42.37 8.34
C VAL A 96 -21.53 -43.62 7.51
N PRO A 97 -20.85 -44.17 6.44
CA PRO A 97 -19.62 -43.84 5.64
C PRO A 97 -19.70 -43.86 4.06
N ARG A 98 -18.67 -43.26 3.41
CA ARG A 98 -17.94 -43.58 2.13
C ARG A 98 -18.68 -44.04 0.85
N SER A 99 -18.35 -43.43 -0.30
CA SER A 99 -17.49 -44.02 -1.38
C SER A 99 -17.14 -43.01 -2.51
N PRO A 100 -16.10 -43.26 -3.33
CA PRO A 100 -15.31 -42.24 -4.01
C PRO A 100 -15.78 -42.01 -5.45
N ASN A 101 -15.91 -40.75 -5.86
CA ASN A 101 -15.79 -40.37 -7.26
C ASN A 101 -15.26 -38.93 -7.33
N ARG A 102 -13.96 -38.81 -7.12
CA ARG A 102 -13.19 -37.66 -7.59
C ARG A 102 -13.08 -37.83 -9.10
N MET A 103 -14.09 -37.36 -9.83
CA MET A 103 -13.86 -36.96 -11.22
C MET A 103 -13.00 -35.71 -11.13
N GLU A 104 -11.72 -35.88 -11.45
CA GLU A 104 -10.86 -34.77 -11.81
C GLU A 104 -11.58 -33.99 -12.91
N ASN A 105 -11.84 -32.71 -12.67
CA ASN A 105 -12.30 -31.82 -13.72
C ASN A 105 -11.29 -31.92 -14.87
N PRO A 106 -11.75 -32.12 -16.12
CA PRO A 106 -10.86 -32.15 -17.26
C PRO A 106 -10.11 -30.83 -17.30
N THR A 107 -8.78 -30.92 -17.24
CA THR A 107 -7.88 -29.77 -17.37
C THR A 107 -8.19 -29.12 -18.70
N SER A 108 -8.74 -27.91 -18.66
CA SER A 108 -8.89 -27.08 -19.85
C SER A 108 -7.48 -26.98 -20.49
N PRO A 109 -7.31 -27.32 -21.78
CA PRO A 109 -6.08 -26.96 -22.47
C PRO A 109 -6.11 -25.43 -22.61
N GLY A 110 -5.43 -24.68 -21.74
CA GLY A 110 -5.64 -23.22 -21.75
C GLY A 110 -4.64 -22.33 -21.05
N SER A 111 -4.06 -22.72 -19.92
CA SER A 111 -3.07 -21.89 -19.23
C SER A 111 -1.80 -22.66 -18.95
N ARG A 112 -0.67 -22.17 -19.48
CA ARG A 112 0.68 -22.67 -19.15
C ARG A 112 0.95 -22.61 -17.64
N TRP A 113 0.21 -21.75 -16.91
CA TRP A 113 0.39 -21.50 -15.49
C TRP A 113 -0.61 -22.27 -14.62
N LYS A 114 -0.11 -23.11 -13.71
CA LYS A 114 -0.91 -23.78 -12.68
C LYS A 114 -0.91 -22.97 -11.40
N LYS A 115 -2.12 -22.72 -10.86
CA LYS A 115 -2.34 -22.02 -9.59
C LYS A 115 -1.93 -22.89 -8.40
N GLY A 116 -1.14 -22.32 -7.49
CA GLY A 116 -0.65 -22.93 -6.26
C GLY A 116 -1.20 -22.25 -5.01
N ARG A 117 -0.37 -22.19 -3.95
CA ARG A 117 -0.77 -21.63 -2.64
C ARG A 117 -1.06 -20.13 -2.71
N LEU A 118 -1.96 -19.66 -1.85
CA LEU A 118 -2.20 -18.24 -1.62
C LEU A 118 -0.96 -17.60 -0.98
N LEU A 119 -0.51 -16.48 -1.55
CA LEU A 119 0.60 -15.66 -1.05
C LEU A 119 0.09 -14.45 -0.26
N GLY A 120 -1.03 -13.86 -0.68
CA GLY A 120 -1.62 -12.71 -0.01
C GLY A 120 -2.96 -12.30 -0.60
N ARG A 121 -3.68 -11.41 0.09
CA ARG A 121 -4.91 -10.79 -0.40
C ARG A 121 -4.67 -9.30 -0.61
N GLY A 122 -4.88 -8.82 -1.83
CA GLY A 122 -4.78 -7.43 -2.22
C GLY A 122 -6.14 -6.73 -2.26
N SER A 123 -6.13 -5.41 -2.42
CA SER A 123 -7.33 -4.59 -2.58
C SER A 123 -8.14 -4.92 -3.85
N PHE A 124 -7.46 -5.38 -4.89
CA PHE A 124 -8.06 -5.72 -6.18
C PHE A 124 -8.23 -7.22 -6.42
N GLY A 125 -7.74 -8.08 -5.52
CA GLY A 125 -7.80 -9.52 -5.74
C GLY A 125 -6.77 -10.31 -4.95
N ASP A 126 -6.81 -11.62 -5.12
CA ASP A 126 -5.97 -12.56 -4.40
C ASP A 126 -4.69 -12.86 -5.19
N VAL A 127 -3.58 -13.01 -4.48
CA VAL A 127 -2.27 -13.28 -5.06
C VAL A 127 -1.84 -14.69 -4.71
N TYR A 128 -1.52 -15.49 -5.72
CA TYR A 128 -1.14 -16.89 -5.61
C TYR A 128 0.25 -17.13 -6.17
N LEU A 129 0.89 -18.20 -5.72
CA LEU A 129 2.05 -18.77 -6.37
C LEU A 129 1.59 -19.52 -7.62
N GLY A 130 2.25 -19.33 -8.75
CA GLY A 130 2.00 -20.06 -10.00
C GLY A 130 3.21 -20.87 -10.45
N LEU A 131 2.96 -21.97 -11.16
CA LEU A 131 3.99 -22.84 -11.76
C LEU A 131 3.75 -22.96 -13.25
N ASN A 132 4.74 -22.64 -14.07
CA ASN A 132 4.71 -22.95 -15.50
C ASN A 132 4.87 -24.46 -15.66
N SER A 133 3.87 -25.13 -16.24
CA SER A 133 3.89 -26.58 -16.40
C SER A 133 4.92 -27.07 -17.42
N GLU A 134 5.34 -26.21 -18.34
CA GLU A 134 6.27 -26.54 -19.42
C GLU A 134 7.72 -26.27 -19.00
N SER A 135 7.98 -25.09 -18.43
CA SER A 135 9.35 -24.67 -18.05
C SER A 135 9.72 -24.99 -16.61
N GLY A 136 8.76 -25.29 -15.73
CA GLY A 136 8.98 -25.43 -14.30
C GLY A 136 9.22 -24.10 -13.56
N GLU A 137 9.15 -22.97 -14.26
CA GLU A 137 9.38 -21.65 -13.68
C GLU A 137 8.23 -21.23 -12.74
N MET A 138 8.56 -20.48 -11.70
CA MET A 138 7.60 -19.96 -10.74
C MET A 138 7.17 -18.53 -11.11
N CYS A 139 5.90 -18.19 -10.86
CA CYS A 139 5.39 -16.83 -11.01
C CYS A 139 4.51 -16.42 -9.83
N THR A 140 4.27 -15.12 -9.73
CA THR A 140 3.19 -14.54 -8.92
C THR A 140 1.97 -14.39 -9.81
N MET A 141 0.84 -14.97 -9.41
CA MET A 141 -0.43 -14.95 -10.13
C MET A 141 -1.44 -14.11 -9.35
N LYS A 142 -1.73 -12.90 -9.83
CA LYS A 142 -2.77 -12.02 -9.26
C LYS A 142 -4.10 -12.32 -9.95
N GLU A 143 -5.06 -12.85 -9.20
CA GLU A 143 -6.43 -13.17 -9.63
C GLU A 143 -7.36 -12.04 -9.24
N VAL A 144 -8.07 -11.47 -10.21
CA VAL A 144 -9.06 -10.41 -10.01
C VAL A 144 -10.39 -10.82 -10.61
N THR A 145 -11.45 -10.78 -9.82
CA THR A 145 -12.81 -11.03 -10.30
C THR A 145 -13.38 -9.80 -11.00
N LEU A 146 -13.83 -9.96 -12.24
CA LEU A 146 -14.43 -8.91 -13.05
C LEU A 146 -15.96 -8.92 -12.84
N PHE A 147 -16.47 -8.14 -11.90
CA PHE A 147 -17.93 -7.95 -11.75
C PHE A 147 -18.42 -6.86 -12.72
N SER A 148 -19.33 -7.17 -13.64
CA SER A 148 -19.71 -6.24 -14.72
C SER A 148 -20.76 -5.18 -14.33
N ASP A 149 -21.50 -5.38 -13.24
CA ASP A 149 -22.81 -4.71 -13.09
C ASP A 149 -22.84 -3.49 -12.15
N ASP A 150 -21.74 -3.19 -11.46
CA ASP A 150 -21.65 -2.06 -10.52
C ASP A 150 -20.67 -0.96 -10.99
N ALA A 151 -21.02 0.31 -10.74
CA ALA A 151 -20.19 1.46 -11.10
C ALA A 151 -18.79 1.44 -10.46
N LYS A 152 -18.65 0.85 -9.25
CA LYS A 152 -17.35 0.66 -8.58
C LYS A 152 -16.47 -0.33 -9.34
N SER A 153 -17.06 -1.38 -9.91
CA SER A 153 -16.33 -2.43 -10.61
C SER A 153 -15.78 -1.92 -11.95
N LYS A 154 -16.47 -0.98 -12.61
CA LYS A 154 -15.95 -0.28 -13.80
C LYS A 154 -14.71 0.55 -13.49
N GLU A 155 -14.67 1.26 -12.36
CA GLU A 155 -13.48 2.02 -11.95
C GLU A 155 -12.30 1.09 -11.64
N SER A 156 -12.54 -0.02 -10.91
CA SER A 156 -11.51 -1.03 -10.62
C SER A 156 -10.97 -1.68 -11.89
N ALA A 157 -11.83 -2.00 -12.87
CA ALA A 157 -11.40 -2.57 -14.16
C ALA A 157 -10.54 -1.58 -14.96
N GLN A 158 -10.87 -0.28 -14.94
CA GLN A 158 -10.04 0.75 -15.56
C GLN A 158 -8.67 0.87 -14.89
N GLN A 159 -8.61 0.82 -13.56
CA GLN A 159 -7.35 0.84 -12.81
C GLN A 159 -6.49 -0.38 -13.14
N LEU A 160 -7.09 -1.56 -13.20
CA LEU A 160 -6.41 -2.80 -13.56
C LEU A 160 -5.87 -2.79 -15.00
N GLY A 161 -6.66 -2.24 -15.94
CA GLY A 161 -6.21 -2.05 -17.32
C GLY A 161 -5.01 -1.08 -17.43
N GLN A 162 -5.01 -0.01 -16.62
CA GLN A 162 -3.87 0.91 -16.52
C GLN A 162 -2.63 0.24 -15.92
N GLU A 163 -2.81 -0.56 -14.86
CA GLU A 163 -1.72 -1.33 -14.23
C GLU A 163 -1.05 -2.25 -15.25
N ILE A 164 -1.83 -3.05 -16.00
CA ILE A 164 -1.32 -3.95 -17.04
C ILE A 164 -0.62 -3.16 -18.17
N MET A 165 -1.23 -2.05 -18.61
CA MET A 165 -0.65 -1.20 -19.66
C MET A 165 0.72 -0.65 -19.25
N ILE A 166 0.87 -0.21 -17.99
CA ILE A 166 2.15 0.27 -17.46
C ILE A 166 3.13 -0.91 -17.38
N LEU A 167 2.79 -1.96 -16.63
CA LEU A 167 3.64 -3.11 -16.36
C LEU A 167 4.19 -3.78 -17.63
N SER A 168 3.36 -3.94 -18.65
CA SER A 168 3.75 -4.58 -19.92
C SER A 168 4.88 -3.86 -20.67
N ARG A 169 5.16 -2.60 -20.34
CA ARG A 169 6.20 -1.76 -20.97
C ARG A 169 7.46 -1.59 -20.10
N LEU A 170 7.47 -2.18 -18.91
CA LEU A 170 8.57 -2.08 -17.96
C LEU A 170 9.48 -3.31 -18.08
N ARG A 171 10.79 -3.05 -18.18
CA ARG A 171 11.85 -4.05 -18.17
C ARG A 171 13.03 -3.44 -17.45
N HIS A 172 13.26 -3.85 -16.21
CA HIS A 172 14.35 -3.34 -15.37
C HIS A 172 14.66 -4.35 -14.26
N PRO A 173 15.95 -4.58 -13.89
CA PRO A 173 16.30 -5.54 -12.86
C PRO A 173 15.62 -5.28 -11.50
N ASN A 174 15.40 -4.01 -11.16
CA ASN A 174 14.75 -3.58 -9.91
C ASN A 174 13.24 -3.31 -10.01
N ILE A 175 12.57 -3.87 -11.02
CA ILE A 175 11.11 -3.84 -11.16
C ILE A 175 10.64 -5.27 -11.40
N VAL A 176 9.53 -5.66 -10.76
CA VAL A 176 8.93 -6.98 -11.00
C VAL A 176 8.57 -7.14 -12.47
N GLN A 177 9.07 -8.19 -13.11
CA GLN A 177 8.83 -8.43 -14.53
C GLN A 177 7.40 -8.92 -14.79
N TYR A 178 6.71 -8.30 -15.73
CA TYR A 178 5.45 -8.78 -16.26
C TYR A 178 5.66 -9.91 -17.27
N TYR A 179 4.95 -11.03 -17.10
CA TYR A 179 5.00 -12.20 -17.98
C TYR A 179 3.79 -12.33 -18.92
N GLY A 180 2.66 -11.70 -18.58
CA GLY A 180 1.43 -11.78 -19.37
C GLY A 180 0.19 -11.66 -18.49
N SER A 181 -0.97 -11.63 -19.12
CA SER A 181 -2.26 -11.70 -18.46
C SER A 181 -3.25 -12.44 -19.35
N GLU A 182 -4.20 -13.13 -18.75
CA GLU A 182 -5.28 -13.79 -19.47
C GLU A 182 -6.58 -13.69 -18.70
N THR A 183 -7.69 -13.66 -19.44
CA THR A 183 -9.02 -13.71 -18.85
C THR A 183 -9.57 -15.12 -19.05
N VAL A 184 -9.94 -15.77 -17.96
CA VAL A 184 -10.60 -17.09 -17.97
C VAL A 184 -11.90 -16.94 -17.21
N GLU A 185 -13.02 -17.19 -17.90
CA GLU A 185 -14.37 -16.91 -17.38
C GLU A 185 -14.49 -15.43 -16.93
N ASP A 186 -14.95 -15.19 -15.70
CA ASP A 186 -15.10 -13.84 -15.13
C ASP A 186 -13.88 -13.41 -14.30
N LYS A 187 -12.71 -14.02 -14.54
CA LYS A 187 -11.48 -13.77 -13.78
C LYS A 187 -10.34 -13.33 -14.69
N LEU A 188 -9.70 -12.24 -14.32
CA LEU A 188 -8.43 -11.81 -14.91
C LEU A 188 -7.27 -12.32 -14.08
N TYR A 189 -6.34 -13.00 -14.73
CA TYR A 189 -5.07 -13.44 -14.16
C TYR A 189 -3.95 -12.58 -14.71
N ILE A 190 -3.11 -12.05 -13.82
CA ILE A 190 -1.89 -11.31 -14.15
C ILE A 190 -0.70 -12.12 -13.66
N TYR A 191 0.22 -12.45 -14.56
CA TYR A 191 1.43 -13.22 -14.28
C TYR A 191 2.63 -12.30 -14.16
N LEU A 192 3.26 -12.34 -13.00
CA LEU A 192 4.41 -11.52 -12.65
C LEU A 192 5.56 -12.40 -12.19
N GLU A 193 6.77 -11.88 -12.22
CA GLU A 193 7.93 -12.50 -11.61
C GLU A 193 7.67 -12.86 -10.14
N TYR A 194 8.09 -14.07 -9.75
CA TYR A 194 8.04 -14.49 -8.35
C TYR A 194 9.31 -14.08 -7.63
N VAL A 195 9.16 -13.27 -6.57
CA VAL A 195 10.26 -12.86 -5.70
C VAL A 195 10.11 -13.54 -4.35
N SER A 196 10.98 -14.52 -4.07
CA SER A 196 10.76 -15.49 -3.00
C SER A 196 11.07 -14.99 -1.59
N GLY A 197 11.89 -13.94 -1.42
CA GLY A 197 12.25 -13.41 -0.11
C GLY A 197 11.19 -12.51 0.53
N GLY A 198 10.08 -12.23 -0.17
CA GLY A 198 8.98 -11.44 0.36
C GLY A 198 9.24 -9.94 0.32
N SER A 199 8.40 -9.15 1.01
CA SER A 199 8.51 -7.70 1.06
C SER A 199 9.43 -7.23 2.19
N ILE A 200 10.03 -6.04 2.03
CA ILE A 200 10.80 -5.38 3.11
C ILE A 200 9.95 -5.29 4.38
N TYR A 201 8.67 -4.93 4.28
CA TYR A 201 7.78 -4.90 5.45
C TYR A 201 7.76 -6.24 6.20
N LYS A 202 7.61 -7.35 5.46
CA LYS A 202 7.60 -8.69 6.07
C LYS A 202 8.94 -9.01 6.73
N LEU A 203 10.05 -8.67 6.07
CA LEU A 203 11.39 -8.86 6.63
C LEU A 203 11.60 -8.05 7.91
N LEU A 204 11.09 -6.82 7.98
CA LEU A 204 11.17 -5.99 9.18
C LEU A 204 10.35 -6.57 10.35
N GLN A 205 9.21 -7.21 10.06
CA GLN A 205 8.41 -7.91 11.07
C GLN A 205 9.09 -9.17 11.60
N GLU A 206 9.79 -9.92 10.72
CA GLU A 206 10.40 -11.20 11.06
C GLU A 206 11.79 -11.06 11.70
N TYR A 207 12.58 -10.08 11.25
CA TYR A 207 14.01 -9.95 11.59
C TYR A 207 14.36 -8.63 12.29
N GLY A 208 13.43 -7.68 12.38
CA GLY A 208 13.68 -6.37 12.96
C GLY A 208 14.31 -5.38 11.98
N GLN A 209 14.91 -4.30 12.51
CA GLN A 209 15.46 -3.22 11.71
C GLN A 209 16.65 -3.69 10.86
N PHE A 210 16.86 -3.05 9.73
CA PHE A 210 18.02 -3.31 8.89
C PHE A 210 19.23 -2.50 9.35
N ASP A 211 20.42 -3.08 9.23
CA ASP A 211 21.66 -2.33 9.37
C ASP A 211 21.84 -1.35 8.21
N GLU A 212 22.55 -0.25 8.45
CA GLU A 212 22.68 0.83 7.46
C GLU A 212 23.27 0.34 6.13
N ILE A 213 24.19 -0.64 6.14
CA ILE A 213 24.75 -1.22 4.90
C ILE A 213 23.64 -1.83 4.03
N ALA A 214 22.72 -2.58 4.64
CA ALA A 214 21.58 -3.16 3.94
C ALA A 214 20.62 -2.06 3.47
N ILE A 215 20.34 -1.06 4.31
CA ILE A 215 19.53 0.11 3.95
C ILE A 215 20.10 0.82 2.72
N ARG A 216 21.41 1.08 2.67
CA ARG A 216 22.09 1.73 1.55
C ARG A 216 21.96 0.93 0.27
N SER A 217 22.23 -0.38 0.32
CA SER A 217 22.10 -1.28 -0.83
C SER A 217 20.65 -1.35 -1.34
N CYS A 218 19.67 -1.49 -0.45
CA CYS A 218 18.26 -1.46 -0.82
C CYS A 218 17.86 -0.12 -1.45
N THR A 219 18.27 0.99 -0.84
CA THR A 219 17.95 2.35 -1.30
C THR A 219 18.51 2.62 -2.69
N GLN A 220 19.76 2.20 -2.95
CA GLN A 220 20.39 2.32 -4.27
C GLN A 220 19.56 1.60 -5.34
N GLN A 221 19.13 0.37 -5.06
CA GLN A 221 18.36 -0.45 -6.00
C GLN A 221 16.94 0.11 -6.23
N ILE A 222 16.30 0.63 -5.17
CA ILE A 222 15.01 1.33 -5.27
C ILE A 222 15.16 2.57 -6.16
N LEU A 223 16.20 3.38 -5.93
CA LEU A 223 16.50 4.55 -6.76
C LEU A 223 16.74 4.18 -8.21
N SER A 224 17.44 3.08 -8.48
CA SER A 224 17.66 2.59 -9.85
C SER A 224 16.33 2.30 -10.56
N GLY A 225 15.41 1.58 -9.89
CA GLY A 225 14.06 1.35 -10.40
C GLY A 225 13.24 2.64 -10.58
N LEU A 226 13.28 3.56 -9.62
CA LEU A 226 12.58 4.84 -9.70
C LEU A 226 13.12 5.73 -10.82
N ALA A 227 14.44 5.82 -10.99
CA ALA A 227 15.07 6.59 -12.07
C ALA A 227 14.60 6.08 -13.45
N TYR A 228 14.52 4.75 -13.62
CA TYR A 228 13.97 4.15 -14.84
C TYR A 228 12.49 4.51 -15.06
N LEU A 229 11.64 4.44 -14.03
CA LEU A 229 10.22 4.83 -14.13
C LEU A 229 10.05 6.31 -14.45
N HIS A 230 10.80 7.17 -13.77
CA HIS A 230 10.75 8.61 -13.89
C HIS A 230 11.22 9.07 -15.27
N ALA A 231 12.25 8.44 -15.84
CA ALA A 231 12.67 8.68 -17.22
C ALA A 231 11.59 8.34 -18.26
N LYS A 232 10.66 7.45 -17.91
CA LYS A 232 9.48 7.10 -18.72
C LYS A 232 8.23 7.87 -18.33
N ASN A 233 8.36 8.99 -17.61
CA ASN A 233 7.25 9.81 -17.11
C ASN A 233 6.20 8.99 -16.36
N THR A 234 6.63 7.95 -15.64
CA THR A 234 5.76 7.09 -14.83
C THR A 234 6.05 7.34 -13.35
N VAL A 235 5.00 7.66 -12.60
CA VAL A 235 5.05 7.81 -11.13
C VAL A 235 4.43 6.58 -10.48
N HIS A 236 5.05 6.04 -9.43
CA HIS A 236 4.59 4.81 -8.76
C HIS A 236 3.48 5.09 -7.73
N ARG A 237 3.61 6.15 -6.92
CA ARG A 237 2.64 6.65 -5.94
C ARG A 237 2.35 5.78 -4.71
N ASP A 238 3.02 4.65 -4.52
CA ASP A 238 2.83 3.79 -3.33
C ASP A 238 4.13 3.07 -2.97
N ILE A 239 5.24 3.82 -2.96
CA ILE A 239 6.55 3.33 -2.51
C ILE A 239 6.53 3.20 -0.99
N LYS A 240 6.71 1.98 -0.50
CA LYS A 240 6.74 1.60 0.92
C LYS A 240 7.32 0.20 1.06
N GLY A 241 7.76 -0.19 2.25
CA GLY A 241 8.35 -1.50 2.50
C GLY A 241 7.46 -2.69 2.09
N ALA A 242 6.13 -2.53 2.13
CA ALA A 242 5.20 -3.59 1.72
C ALA A 242 5.17 -3.86 0.20
N ASN A 243 5.53 -2.86 -0.63
CA ASN A 243 5.51 -2.95 -2.09
C ASN A 243 6.91 -3.11 -2.71
N ILE A 244 7.92 -3.33 -1.86
CA ILE A 244 9.30 -3.53 -2.28
C ILE A 244 9.69 -4.94 -1.90
N LEU A 245 9.91 -5.79 -2.90
CA LEU A 245 10.24 -7.19 -2.73
C LEU A 245 11.75 -7.39 -2.74
N VAL A 246 12.24 -8.37 -2.00
CA VAL A 246 13.66 -8.74 -1.94
C VAL A 246 13.78 -10.23 -2.23
N ASP A 247 14.70 -10.61 -3.11
CA ASP A 247 15.03 -12.03 -3.32
C ASP A 247 16.15 -12.50 -2.36
N PRO A 248 16.37 -13.82 -2.22
CA PRO A 248 17.41 -14.35 -1.33
C PRO A 248 18.85 -13.93 -1.69
N THR A 249 19.07 -13.38 -2.89
CA THR A 249 20.37 -12.84 -3.31
C THR A 249 20.56 -11.38 -2.92
N GLY A 250 19.54 -10.76 -2.29
CA GLY A 250 19.56 -9.34 -1.90
C GLY A 250 19.13 -8.40 -3.02
N ARG A 251 18.57 -8.90 -4.11
CA ARG A 251 18.05 -8.06 -5.19
C ARG A 251 16.70 -7.48 -4.81
N VAL A 252 16.56 -6.17 -4.95
CA VAL A 252 15.34 -5.44 -4.64
C VAL A 252 14.52 -5.19 -5.91
N LYS A 253 13.20 -5.37 -5.83
CA LYS A 253 12.25 -5.18 -6.92
C LYS A 253 11.03 -4.38 -6.48
N LEU A 254 10.73 -3.31 -7.21
CA LEU A 254 9.48 -2.55 -7.05
C LEU A 254 8.30 -3.38 -7.58
N ALA A 255 7.25 -3.46 -6.77
CA ALA A 255 6.02 -4.20 -7.04
C ALA A 255 4.78 -3.33 -6.78
N ASP A 256 3.60 -3.86 -7.14
CA ASP A 256 2.29 -3.21 -6.98
C ASP A 256 2.15 -1.84 -7.65
N PHE A 257 1.89 -1.89 -8.97
CA PHE A 257 1.69 -0.72 -9.81
C PHE A 257 0.22 -0.29 -9.87
N GLY A 258 -0.64 -0.77 -8.96
CA GLY A 258 -2.09 -0.45 -8.99
C GLY A 258 -2.38 1.04 -8.83
N MET A 259 -1.48 1.80 -8.21
CA MET A 259 -1.58 3.26 -8.05
C MET A 259 -0.70 4.05 -9.04
N ALA A 260 0.08 3.35 -9.86
CA ALA A 260 1.01 3.98 -10.79
C ALA A 260 0.26 4.75 -11.88
N LYS A 261 0.90 5.79 -12.40
CA LYS A 261 0.31 6.63 -13.44
C LYS A 261 1.36 7.12 -14.42
N HIS A 262 1.03 7.05 -15.70
CA HIS A 262 1.79 7.73 -16.74
C HIS A 262 1.38 9.20 -16.77
N ILE A 263 2.35 10.10 -16.72
CA ILE A 263 2.14 11.55 -16.77
C ILE A 263 2.01 11.94 -18.24
N SER A 264 0.77 12.13 -18.70
CA SER A 264 0.46 12.70 -20.03
C SER A 264 -0.13 14.09 -19.86
N GLY A 265 0.71 15.13 -19.86
CA GLY A 265 0.30 16.54 -19.72
C GLY A 265 0.44 17.12 -18.30
N GLN A 266 -0.09 18.34 -18.09
CA GLN A 266 0.12 19.11 -16.86
C GLN A 266 -0.78 18.71 -15.69
N SER A 267 -1.86 17.96 -15.95
CA SER A 267 -2.80 17.54 -14.91
C SER A 267 -2.85 16.01 -14.85
N CYS A 268 -2.50 15.45 -13.70
CA CYS A 268 -3.11 14.20 -13.31
C CYS A 268 -3.80 14.37 -11.95
N PRO A 269 -5.10 14.00 -11.86
CA PRO A 269 -5.82 14.08 -10.61
C PRO A 269 -5.12 13.21 -9.57
N LEU A 270 -4.75 13.85 -8.45
CA LEU A 270 -4.21 13.21 -7.28
C LEU A 270 -5.40 12.54 -6.58
N SER A 271 -5.43 11.20 -6.62
CA SER A 271 -6.41 10.44 -5.85
C SER A 271 -5.86 10.27 -4.43
N PHE A 272 -6.71 10.44 -3.41
CA PHE A 272 -6.39 10.18 -1.99
C PHE A 272 -6.09 8.71 -1.64
N ARG A 273 -6.01 7.84 -2.66
CA ARG A 273 -5.63 6.45 -2.51
C ARG A 273 -4.11 6.34 -2.33
N GLY A 274 -3.68 5.64 -1.29
CA GLY A 274 -2.28 5.43 -0.95
C GLY A 274 -2.11 5.10 0.54
N SER A 275 -0.87 4.93 0.95
CA SER A 275 -0.52 4.60 2.34
C SER A 275 -0.21 5.89 3.11
N PRO A 276 -1.06 6.32 4.06
CA PRO A 276 -1.08 7.70 4.57
C PRO A 276 0.25 8.19 5.14
N TYR A 277 1.03 7.30 5.75
CA TYR A 277 2.32 7.61 6.35
C TYR A 277 3.43 7.96 5.34
N TRP A 278 3.33 7.44 4.11
CA TRP A 278 4.31 7.69 3.04
C TRP A 278 3.83 8.75 2.05
N MET A 279 2.62 9.29 2.22
CA MET A 279 2.07 10.28 1.30
C MET A 279 2.80 11.62 1.40
N ALA A 280 3.18 12.19 0.25
CA ALA A 280 3.81 13.51 0.21
C ALA A 280 2.83 14.64 0.59
N PRO A 281 3.31 15.75 1.22
CA PRO A 281 2.46 16.85 1.67
C PRO A 281 1.59 17.49 0.58
N GLU A 282 2.10 17.58 -0.64
CA GLU A 282 1.39 18.14 -1.79
C GLU A 282 0.24 17.24 -2.28
N VAL A 283 0.36 15.92 -2.09
CA VAL A 283 -0.73 14.97 -2.37
C VAL A 283 -1.87 15.18 -1.39
N ILE A 284 -1.55 15.38 -0.11
CA ILE A 284 -2.51 15.65 0.96
C ILE A 284 -3.20 17.01 0.78
N LYS A 285 -2.47 18.02 0.29
CA LYS A 285 -3.03 19.35 0.03
C LYS A 285 -3.83 19.44 -1.27
N ASN A 286 -3.90 18.35 -2.05
CA ASN A 286 -4.47 18.32 -3.39
C ASN A 286 -3.97 19.50 -4.26
N SER A 287 -2.70 19.86 -4.09
CA SER A 287 -2.09 20.93 -4.87
C SER A 287 -1.89 20.40 -6.28
N ASN A 288 -2.48 21.03 -7.28
CA ASN A 288 -2.36 20.60 -8.67
C ASN A 288 -0.88 20.43 -9.05
N GLY A 289 -0.49 19.21 -9.39
CA GLY A 289 0.86 18.88 -9.80
C GLY A 289 1.18 17.42 -9.56
N CYS A 290 1.17 16.62 -10.63
CA CYS A 290 1.88 15.36 -10.62
C CYS A 290 3.37 15.67 -10.72
N ASN A 291 4.09 15.54 -9.61
CA ASN A 291 5.53 15.59 -9.63
C ASN A 291 6.06 14.17 -9.37
N LEU A 292 7.09 13.77 -10.11
CA LEU A 292 7.84 12.53 -9.85
C LEU A 292 8.45 12.55 -8.43
N ALA A 293 8.55 13.74 -7.83
CA ALA A 293 9.06 13.98 -6.49
C ALA A 293 8.19 13.39 -5.35
N VAL A 294 6.94 12.96 -5.61
CA VAL A 294 6.13 12.23 -4.60
C VAL A 294 6.73 10.87 -4.26
N ASP A 295 7.32 10.19 -5.24
CA ASP A 295 8.00 8.91 -5.02
C ASP A 295 9.29 9.13 -4.21
N ILE A 296 9.93 10.28 -4.36
CA ILE A 296 11.15 10.65 -3.61
C ILE A 296 10.84 10.88 -2.13
N TRP A 297 9.72 11.55 -1.83
CA TRP A 297 9.24 11.65 -0.45
C TRP A 297 8.97 10.26 0.16
N SER A 298 8.22 9.45 -0.59
CA SER A 298 7.85 8.09 -0.18
C SER A 298 9.08 7.20 0.04
N LEU A 299 10.15 7.39 -0.77
CA LEU A 299 11.45 6.76 -0.58
C LEU A 299 12.10 7.17 0.74
N GLY A 300 12.15 8.48 1.06
CA GLY A 300 12.67 8.96 2.35
C GLY A 300 11.93 8.34 3.54
N CYS A 301 10.61 8.25 3.45
CA CYS A 301 9.76 7.54 4.41
C CYS A 301 10.10 6.04 4.52
N THR A 302 10.40 5.39 3.40
CA THR A 302 10.76 3.96 3.35
C THR A 302 12.16 3.71 3.94
N VAL A 303 13.10 4.63 3.79
CA VAL A 303 14.41 4.55 4.46
C VAL A 303 14.25 4.58 5.98
N LEU A 304 13.39 5.45 6.49
CA LEU A 304 13.05 5.50 7.92
C LEU A 304 12.34 4.23 8.39
N GLU A 305 11.44 3.68 7.57
CA GLU A 305 10.78 2.40 7.86
C GLU A 305 11.80 1.27 8.03
N MET A 306 12.79 1.16 7.13
CA MET A 306 13.86 0.17 7.25
C MET A 306 14.73 0.36 8.50
N ALA A 307 14.99 1.61 8.89
CA ALA A 307 15.81 1.95 10.05
C ALA A 307 15.08 1.77 11.39
N THR A 308 13.75 1.82 11.41
CA THR A 308 12.95 1.90 12.66
C THR A 308 11.93 0.79 12.85
N THR A 309 11.73 -0.05 11.84
CA THR A 309 10.64 -1.06 11.72
C THR A 309 9.23 -0.51 11.77
N LYS A 310 9.07 0.82 11.75
CA LYS A 310 7.79 1.50 11.93
C LYS A 310 7.54 2.45 10.77
N PRO A 311 6.27 2.65 10.37
CA PRO A 311 5.96 3.75 9.47
C PRO A 311 6.40 5.09 10.08
N PRO A 312 6.86 6.04 9.28
CA PRO A 312 7.12 7.39 9.79
C PRO A 312 5.82 7.95 10.37
N TRP A 313 5.91 8.71 11.46
CA TRP A 313 4.73 9.22 12.17
C TRP A 313 3.86 8.13 12.83
N SER A 314 4.42 6.96 13.15
CA SER A 314 3.68 5.84 13.78
C SER A 314 2.98 6.18 15.09
N GLN A 315 3.35 7.28 15.76
CA GLN A 315 2.67 7.79 16.95
C GLN A 315 1.28 8.38 16.66
N TYR A 316 0.94 8.59 15.38
CA TYR A 316 -0.33 9.13 14.94
C TYR A 316 -1.10 8.08 14.13
N GLU A 317 -2.41 7.95 14.37
CA GLU A 317 -3.24 7.00 13.61
C GLU A 317 -3.78 7.66 12.33
N GLY A 318 -3.46 7.15 11.14
CA GLY A 318 -4.11 7.50 9.87
C GLY A 318 -4.29 9.01 9.61
N VAL A 319 -5.48 9.56 9.91
CA VAL A 319 -5.87 10.94 9.61
C VAL A 319 -5.03 11.98 10.38
N PRO A 320 -4.86 11.88 11.71
CA PRO A 320 -3.86 12.65 12.45
C PRO A 320 -2.46 12.70 11.80
N ALA A 321 -1.96 11.56 11.29
CA ALA A 321 -0.67 11.52 10.61
C ALA A 321 -0.71 12.32 9.31
N MET A 322 -1.77 12.16 8.49
CA MET A 322 -1.95 12.97 7.28
C MET A 322 -2.07 14.47 7.59
N PHE A 323 -2.77 14.86 8.66
CA PHE A 323 -2.87 16.26 9.06
C PHE A 323 -1.51 16.82 9.45
N LYS A 324 -0.70 16.06 10.20
CA LYS A 324 0.68 16.42 10.56
C LYS A 324 1.55 16.58 9.32
N ILE A 325 1.48 15.62 8.38
CA ILE A 325 2.24 15.66 7.13
C ILE A 325 1.78 16.83 6.25
N GLY A 326 0.49 17.14 6.17
CA GLY A 326 -0.01 18.27 5.39
C GLY A 326 0.35 19.62 6.01
N ASN A 327 0.09 19.80 7.31
CA ASN A 327 0.00 21.13 7.91
C ASN A 327 1.16 21.51 8.84
N SER A 328 2.04 20.58 9.20
CA SER A 328 3.25 20.88 9.98
C SER A 328 4.48 21.12 9.08
N LYS A 329 5.52 21.74 9.63
CA LYS A 329 6.89 21.76 9.06
C LYS A 329 7.79 20.66 9.62
N GLU A 330 7.35 19.99 10.67
CA GLU A 330 8.11 18.96 11.37
C GLU A 330 8.42 17.78 10.46
N LEU A 331 9.62 17.22 10.58
CA LEU A 331 10.02 15.99 9.91
C LEU A 331 9.76 14.80 10.84
N PRO A 332 9.51 13.59 10.29
CA PRO A 332 9.53 12.39 11.12
C PRO A 332 10.89 12.26 11.81
N GLU A 333 10.91 11.63 12.97
CA GLU A 333 12.13 11.41 13.74
C GLU A 333 13.14 10.60 12.90
N ILE A 334 14.34 11.16 12.72
CA ILE A 334 15.44 10.50 12.02
C ILE A 334 16.32 9.87 13.09
N PRO A 335 16.49 8.54 13.10
CA PRO A 335 17.23 7.86 14.17
C PRO A 335 18.68 8.30 14.27
N ASP A 336 19.17 8.41 15.51
CA ASP A 336 20.54 8.88 15.76
C ASP A 336 21.62 7.93 15.25
N HIS A 337 21.30 6.65 15.15
CA HIS A 337 22.20 5.60 14.67
C HIS A 337 22.43 5.62 13.15
N LEU A 338 21.67 6.40 12.37
CA LEU A 338 22.00 6.65 10.97
C LEU A 338 23.24 7.55 10.87
N SER A 339 24.12 7.25 9.92
CA SER A 339 25.26 8.10 9.59
C SER A 339 24.81 9.50 9.15
N ASN A 340 25.74 10.46 9.15
CA ASN A 340 25.48 11.80 8.65
C ASN A 340 25.02 11.79 7.18
N ASP A 341 25.59 10.90 6.34
CA ASP A 341 25.14 10.70 4.97
C ASP A 341 23.69 10.19 4.91
N GLY A 342 23.31 9.26 5.79
CA GLY A 342 21.94 8.74 5.85
C GLY A 342 20.94 9.79 6.32
N LYS A 343 21.31 10.57 7.34
CA LYS A 343 20.50 11.69 7.84
C LYS A 343 20.31 12.75 6.74
N ASP A 344 21.38 13.13 6.05
CA ASP A 344 21.33 14.10 4.94
C ASP A 344 20.47 13.59 3.78
N PHE A 345 20.65 12.33 3.37
CA PHE A 345 19.84 11.70 2.32
C PHE A 345 18.34 11.77 2.63
N VAL A 346 17.95 11.39 3.85
CA VAL A 346 16.54 11.44 4.29
C VAL A 346 16.03 12.89 4.31
N GLN A 347 16.82 13.86 4.77
CA GLN A 347 16.45 15.27 4.79
C GLN A 347 16.26 15.84 3.37
N GLN A 348 17.09 15.44 2.40
CA GLN A 348 16.90 15.83 1.00
C GLN A 348 15.62 15.21 0.40
N CYS A 349 15.30 13.96 0.75
CA CYS A 349 14.06 13.32 0.30
C CYS A 349 12.81 13.98 0.90
N LEU A 350 12.87 14.40 2.17
CA LEU A 350 11.73 14.93 2.91
C LEU A 350 11.59 16.47 2.83
N GLN A 351 12.12 17.08 1.77
CA GLN A 351 11.86 18.50 1.51
C GLN A 351 10.36 18.74 1.27
N ARG A 352 9.78 19.72 1.98
CA ARG A 352 8.34 20.02 1.88
C ARG A 352 7.97 20.60 0.52
N ASN A 353 8.82 21.45 -0.04
CA ASN A 353 8.66 21.92 -1.41
C ASN A 353 9.14 20.82 -2.38
N PRO A 354 8.27 20.24 -3.22
CA PRO A 354 8.68 19.21 -4.15
C PRO A 354 9.76 19.66 -5.14
N LEU A 355 9.82 20.97 -5.46
CA LEU A 355 10.85 21.53 -6.35
C LEU A 355 12.25 21.50 -5.74
N HIS A 356 12.36 21.36 -4.41
CA HIS A 356 13.63 21.26 -3.70
C HIS A 356 14.06 19.80 -3.49
N ARG A 357 13.21 18.82 -3.81
CA ARG A 357 13.60 17.40 -3.74
C ARG A 357 14.47 17.08 -4.96
N PRO A 358 15.63 16.45 -4.77
CA PRO A 358 16.41 15.92 -5.89
C PRO A 358 15.62 14.82 -6.61
N THR A 359 15.90 14.65 -7.90
CA THR A 359 15.36 13.54 -8.70
C THR A 359 15.97 12.21 -8.29
N ALA A 360 15.32 11.09 -8.65
CA ALA A 360 15.88 9.76 -8.42
C ALA A 360 17.27 9.59 -9.06
N ALA A 361 17.46 10.15 -10.26
CA ALA A 361 18.74 10.14 -10.96
C ALA A 361 19.84 10.91 -10.20
N GLN A 362 19.51 12.09 -9.64
CA GLN A 362 20.47 12.87 -8.84
C GLN A 362 20.80 12.16 -7.51
N LEU A 363 19.81 11.51 -6.89
CA LEU A 363 20.02 10.78 -5.64
C LEU A 363 20.90 9.54 -5.79
N LEU A 364 21.01 8.95 -6.99
CA LEU A 364 21.96 7.84 -7.24
C LEU A 364 23.42 8.27 -7.04
N ASP A 365 23.72 9.56 -7.16
CA ASP A 365 25.07 10.11 -6.93
C ASP A 365 25.31 10.53 -5.47
N HIS A 366 24.30 10.43 -4.61
CA HIS A 366 24.42 10.83 -3.22
C HIS A 366 25.41 9.92 -2.45
N PRO A 367 26.30 10.45 -1.58
CA PRO A 367 27.28 9.67 -0.84
C PRO A 367 26.69 8.45 -0.11
N PHE A 368 25.49 8.61 0.46
CA PHE A 368 24.71 7.54 1.10
C PHE A 368 24.54 6.29 0.23
N VAL A 369 24.32 6.40 -1.08
CA VAL A 369 24.09 5.24 -1.96
C VAL A 369 25.24 4.95 -2.93
N LYS A 370 26.10 5.94 -3.17
CA LYS A 370 27.25 5.80 -4.08
C LYS A 370 28.38 4.95 -3.48
N ASN A 371 28.60 5.06 -2.17
CA ASN A 371 29.67 4.35 -1.47
C ASN A 371 29.24 2.96 -0.96
N VAL A 372 28.29 2.29 -1.62
CA VAL A 372 27.95 0.91 -1.28
C VAL A 372 29.12 0.04 -1.75
N ALA A 373 29.97 -0.38 -0.82
CA ALA A 373 30.99 -1.37 -1.10
C ALA A 373 30.28 -2.63 -1.65
N PHE A 374 30.56 -2.97 -2.91
CA PHE A 374 30.00 -4.16 -3.55
C PHE A 374 30.38 -5.39 -2.73
N MET A 375 29.42 -5.95 -1.99
CA MET A 375 29.54 -7.31 -1.48
C MET A 375 29.13 -8.28 -2.58
N GLU A 376 29.92 -8.35 -3.65
CA GLU A 376 30.01 -9.61 -4.37
C GLU A 376 30.72 -10.58 -3.43
N ARG A 377 29.96 -11.47 -2.77
CA ARG A 377 30.58 -12.64 -2.17
C ARG A 377 31.19 -13.42 -3.33
N PRO A 378 32.52 -13.63 -3.38
CA PRO A 378 33.08 -14.57 -4.32
C PRO A 378 32.42 -15.92 -4.03
N PHE A 379 31.85 -16.55 -5.05
CA PHE A 379 31.50 -17.96 -4.95
C PHE A 379 32.78 -18.68 -4.52
N VAL A 380 32.80 -19.20 -3.29
CA VAL A 380 33.85 -20.13 -2.89
C VAL A 380 33.61 -21.38 -3.72
N SER A 381 34.33 -21.48 -4.84
CA SER A 381 34.52 -22.75 -5.55
C SER A 381 35.12 -23.72 -4.55
N ILE A 382 34.32 -24.70 -4.12
CA ILE A 382 34.82 -25.85 -3.39
C ILE A 382 35.65 -26.64 -4.41
N GLU A 383 36.94 -26.34 -4.49
CA GLU A 383 37.93 -27.22 -5.10
C GLU A 383 37.94 -28.54 -4.30
N PRO A 384 37.89 -29.72 -4.96
CA PRO A 384 38.01 -31.00 -4.26
C PRO A 384 39.40 -31.08 -3.62
N SER A 385 39.44 -31.24 -2.30
CA SER A 385 40.69 -31.40 -1.55
C SER A 385 41.46 -32.61 -2.10
N GLU A 386 42.75 -32.39 -2.32
CA GLU A 386 43.72 -33.39 -2.75
C GLU A 386 43.79 -34.61 -1.80
N GLU A 387 44.24 -35.69 -2.43
CA GLU A 387 44.49 -37.06 -2.00
C GLU A 387 44.88 -37.30 -0.53
N LEU A 388 44.25 -38.33 0.06
CA LEU A 388 44.71 -38.99 1.28
C LEU A 388 46.07 -39.67 1.05
N PRO A 389 47.05 -39.55 1.97
CA PRO A 389 48.33 -40.23 1.82
C PRO A 389 48.20 -41.74 2.06
N PRO A 390 49.06 -42.57 1.45
CA PRO A 390 48.93 -44.02 1.49
C PRO A 390 49.26 -44.57 2.89
N PHE A 391 48.47 -45.55 3.31
CA PHE A 391 48.70 -46.38 4.49
C PHE A 391 50.12 -46.96 4.48
N MET A 392 50.99 -46.49 5.38
CA MET A 392 52.21 -47.21 5.73
C MET A 392 51.87 -48.34 6.70
N ASN A 393 51.96 -49.56 6.17
CA ASN A 393 51.98 -50.79 6.93
C ASN A 393 53.41 -50.97 7.48
N SER A 394 53.61 -50.89 8.79
CA SER A 394 54.85 -51.33 9.43
C SER A 394 54.49 -52.16 10.66
N GLY A 395 54.70 -53.46 10.54
CA GLY A 395 54.49 -54.42 11.61
C GLY A 395 55.46 -54.26 12.76
N ARG A 396 54.97 -54.63 13.94
CA ARG A 396 55.66 -55.51 14.89
C ARG A 396 54.63 -56.28 15.69
#